data_AF-A0A1Q3T2X3-F1
#
_entry.id   AF-A0A1Q3T2X3-F1
#
_cell.length_a   1.000
_cell.length_b   1.000
_cell.length_c   1.000
_cell.angle_alpha   90.00
_cell.angle_beta   90.00
_cell.angle_gamma   90.00
#
_symmetry.space_group_name_H-M   'P 1'
#
loop_
_entity.id
_entity.type
_entity.pdbx_description
1 polymer ?
#
loop_
_entity_poly.entity_id
_entity_poly.type
_entity_poly.pdbx_seq_one_letter_code
_entity_poly.pdbx_strand_id
1 'polypeptide(L)'
;MRQTQSTLVRFVITFVLAWSLLATSFITGIGSRSVAQAADCQNFPETGFQVCGKFLTYWKAHGGLAQQGFPISGVFEELNQPPPAGDGKIHRVQYFQRARFEEHLENQPPYDVLLGLLGREQFNAKYPPESPELPTRHFETGECIEFGIEGVTALCSIFLDYWQNHGGLPQQGYPFTDVFEEPNAPPPAGDGKIHRVQYFERARFEEHTENQPPYLVLLGLLGTEQYQARYGDNPPEFIDNPFSIPALAPLKAPQANSGSRLEILTAARSRRLLT
;
A
#
# COMPACT_ATOMS: atom_id res chain seq x y z
N MET A 1 -65.95 -8.36 55.53
CA MET A 1 -67.20 -7.65 55.19
C MET A 1 -67.15 -7.27 53.72
N ARG A 2 -68.17 -7.72 52.97
CA ARG A 2 -68.64 -7.25 51.64
C ARG A 2 -67.65 -7.28 50.45
N GLN A 3 -67.99 -7.72 49.25
CA GLN A 3 -69.08 -8.53 48.68
C GLN A 3 -68.78 -8.63 47.17
N THR A 4 -68.75 -9.86 46.61
CA THR A 4 -69.45 -10.30 45.37
C THR A 4 -69.12 -9.63 44.00
N GLN A 5 -69.12 -10.29 42.83
CA GLN A 5 -69.62 -11.60 42.33
C GLN A 5 -69.06 -11.78 40.88
N SER A 6 -68.57 -12.97 40.46
CA SER A 6 -69.28 -14.07 39.75
C SER A 6 -69.49 -13.90 38.24
N THR A 7 -68.90 -14.79 37.43
CA THR A 7 -69.57 -15.76 36.49
C THR A 7 -68.48 -16.61 35.79
N LEU A 8 -68.29 -17.94 35.98
CA LEU A 8 -69.04 -19.13 35.47
C LEU A 8 -69.25 -19.07 33.93
N VAL A 9 -69.00 -20.05 33.04
CA VAL A 9 -69.13 -21.54 33.06
C VAL A 9 -68.32 -22.19 31.91
N ARG A 10 -67.92 -23.45 32.14
CA ARG A 10 -67.38 -24.56 31.29
C ARG A 10 -68.01 -24.74 29.89
N PHE A 11 -67.28 -25.37 28.95
CA PHE A 11 -67.76 -26.56 28.18
C PHE A 11 -66.60 -27.31 27.49
N VAL A 12 -66.68 -28.65 27.56
CA VAL A 12 -65.80 -29.70 27.01
C VAL A 12 -66.19 -29.99 25.55
N ILE A 13 -65.26 -30.48 24.70
CA ILE A 13 -65.45 -31.62 23.74
C ILE A 13 -64.17 -31.81 22.88
N THR A 14 -63.67 -33.05 22.90
CA THR A 14 -62.58 -33.65 22.11
C THR A 14 -62.99 -33.93 20.66
N PHE A 15 -62.10 -33.74 19.68
CA PHE A 15 -62.12 -34.51 18.41
C PHE A 15 -60.70 -34.69 17.83
N VAL A 16 -60.34 -35.95 17.64
CA VAL A 16 -59.14 -36.47 16.97
C VAL A 16 -59.42 -36.58 15.48
N LEU A 17 -58.53 -36.10 14.60
CA LEU A 17 -58.41 -36.62 13.23
C LEU A 17 -56.97 -36.49 12.71
N ALA A 18 -56.35 -37.65 12.48
CA ALA A 18 -55.08 -37.83 11.81
C ALA A 18 -55.24 -37.64 10.30
N TRP A 19 -54.34 -36.87 9.68
CA TRP A 19 -54.22 -36.76 8.23
C TRP A 19 -52.77 -37.01 7.83
N SER A 20 -52.54 -38.15 7.20
CA SER A 20 -51.29 -38.53 6.55
C SER A 20 -51.18 -37.83 5.20
N LEU A 21 -50.13 -37.04 4.97
CA LEU A 21 -49.82 -36.47 3.66
C LEU A 21 -48.38 -36.83 3.28
N LEU A 22 -48.24 -37.51 2.14
CA LEU A 22 -46.98 -37.80 1.48
C LEU A 22 -46.26 -36.49 1.13
N ALA A 23 -45.05 -36.30 1.63
CA ALA A 23 -44.16 -35.24 1.19
C ALA A 23 -43.21 -35.80 0.09
N THR A 24 -43.47 -35.44 -1.16
CA THR A 24 -42.51 -35.60 -2.26
C THR A 24 -41.48 -34.47 -2.18
N SER A 25 -40.26 -34.79 -1.74
CA SER A 25 -39.15 -33.84 -1.72
C SER A 25 -38.66 -33.56 -3.14
N PHE A 26 -39.07 -32.43 -3.72
CA PHE A 26 -38.34 -31.81 -4.83
C PHE A 26 -37.09 -31.12 -4.26
N ILE A 27 -35.92 -31.71 -4.46
CA ILE A 27 -34.65 -31.05 -4.22
C ILE A 27 -34.42 -30.09 -5.40
N THR A 28 -34.86 -28.84 -5.27
CA THR A 28 -34.39 -27.77 -6.15
C THR A 28 -32.94 -27.46 -5.78
N GLY A 29 -32.01 -27.98 -6.58
CA GLY A 29 -30.61 -27.57 -6.53
C GLY A 29 -30.47 -26.12 -6.98
N ILE A 30 -30.58 -25.19 -6.04
CA ILE A 30 -30.15 -23.80 -6.26
C ILE A 30 -28.63 -23.86 -6.29
N GLY A 31 -28.06 -23.92 -7.50
CA GLY A 31 -26.64 -23.67 -7.67
C GLY A 31 -26.34 -22.26 -7.17
N SER A 32 -25.66 -22.14 -6.04
CA SER A 32 -25.07 -20.89 -5.59
C SER A 32 -24.04 -20.47 -6.63
N ARG A 33 -24.43 -19.60 -7.57
CA ARG A 33 -23.46 -18.82 -8.33
C ARG A 33 -22.76 -17.94 -7.30
N SER A 34 -21.51 -18.26 -7.00
CA SER A 34 -20.63 -17.34 -6.29
C SER A 34 -20.47 -16.12 -7.18
N VAL A 35 -21.25 -15.08 -6.93
CA VAL A 35 -20.98 -13.76 -7.48
C VAL A 35 -19.75 -13.30 -6.72
N ALA A 36 -18.59 -13.29 -7.37
CA ALA A 36 -17.40 -12.65 -6.82
C ALA A 36 -17.83 -11.25 -6.37
N GLN A 37 -17.73 -10.96 -5.09
CA GLN A 37 -18.07 -9.64 -4.55
C GLN A 37 -17.14 -8.65 -5.25
N ALA A 38 -17.69 -7.81 -6.14
CA ALA A 38 -16.89 -6.78 -6.80
C ALA A 38 -16.26 -5.93 -5.69
N ALA A 39 -14.95 -5.78 -5.71
CA ALA A 39 -14.26 -4.91 -4.76
C ALA A 39 -14.85 -3.49 -4.85
N ASP A 40 -15.01 -2.80 -3.72
CA ASP A 40 -15.40 -1.38 -3.73
C ASP A 40 -14.36 -0.60 -4.56
N CYS A 41 -14.83 0.19 -5.53
CA CYS A 41 -13.99 0.87 -6.51
C CYS A 41 -14.40 2.34 -6.64
N GLN A 42 -13.41 3.21 -6.78
CA GLN A 42 -13.58 4.62 -7.10
C GLN A 42 -12.91 4.94 -8.43
N ASN A 43 -13.67 5.52 -9.35
CA ASN A 43 -13.19 5.97 -10.65
C ASN A 43 -12.64 7.41 -10.55
N PHE A 44 -11.55 7.68 -11.24
CA PHE A 44 -10.92 8.99 -11.35
C PHE A 44 -10.93 9.45 -12.81
N PRO A 45 -11.95 10.22 -13.25
CA PRO A 45 -12.09 10.63 -14.64
C PRO A 45 -10.92 11.48 -15.14
N GLU A 46 -10.17 12.13 -14.24
CA GLU A 46 -9.00 12.96 -14.56
C GLU A 46 -7.86 12.13 -15.18
N THR A 47 -7.74 10.86 -14.81
CA THR A 47 -6.68 9.97 -15.30
C THR A 47 -7.21 8.73 -16.01
N GLY A 48 -8.51 8.46 -15.93
CA GLY A 48 -9.14 7.27 -16.50
C GLY A 48 -8.89 5.98 -15.70
N PHE A 49 -8.18 6.06 -14.57
CA PHE A 49 -7.92 4.92 -13.70
C PHE A 49 -8.94 4.80 -12.57
N GLN A 50 -8.95 3.62 -11.95
CA GLN A 50 -9.75 3.34 -10.76
C GLN A 50 -8.86 2.82 -9.63
N VAL A 51 -9.30 3.02 -8.40
CA VAL A 51 -8.67 2.47 -7.20
C VAL A 51 -9.70 1.61 -6.51
N CYS A 52 -9.34 0.37 -6.18
CA CYS A 52 -10.29 -0.60 -5.63
C CYS A 52 -9.77 -1.28 -4.36
N GLY A 53 -10.68 -1.92 -3.63
CA GLY A 53 -10.36 -2.84 -2.54
C GLY A 53 -9.44 -2.23 -1.48
N LYS A 54 -8.40 -2.97 -1.09
CA LYS A 54 -7.47 -2.53 -0.03
C LYS A 54 -6.69 -1.27 -0.39
N PHE A 55 -6.37 -1.06 -1.67
CA PHE A 55 -5.71 0.18 -2.11
C PHE A 55 -6.65 1.37 -1.97
N LEU A 56 -7.95 1.21 -2.24
CA LEU A 56 -8.92 2.29 -2.03
C LEU A 56 -9.09 2.60 -0.55
N THR A 57 -9.16 1.56 0.30
CA THR A 57 -9.21 1.71 1.75
C THR A 57 -7.99 2.47 2.27
N TYR A 58 -6.78 2.07 1.84
CA TYR A 58 -5.55 2.73 2.24
C TYR A 58 -5.50 4.18 1.75
N TRP A 59 -5.84 4.45 0.48
CA TRP A 59 -5.85 5.80 -0.10
C TRP A 59 -6.76 6.73 0.70
N LYS A 60 -7.99 6.29 1.02
CA LYS A 60 -8.96 7.05 1.81
C LYS A 60 -8.47 7.31 3.25
N ALA A 61 -7.79 6.34 3.85
CA ALA A 61 -7.30 6.44 5.23
C ALA A 61 -6.04 7.30 5.38
N HIS A 62 -5.26 7.50 4.31
CA HIS A 62 -3.92 8.06 4.38
C HIS A 62 -3.73 9.30 3.49
N GLY A 63 -4.65 10.26 3.63
CA GLY A 63 -4.52 11.60 3.05
C GLY A 63 -5.01 11.74 1.61
N GLY A 64 -5.46 10.65 0.99
CA GLY A 64 -6.12 10.65 -0.32
C GLY A 64 -5.41 11.52 -1.36
N LEU A 65 -6.17 12.43 -1.99
CA LEU A 65 -5.66 13.25 -3.08
C LEU A 65 -4.47 14.14 -2.68
N ALA A 66 -4.48 14.68 -1.45
CA ALA A 66 -3.43 15.59 -1.01
C ALA A 66 -2.08 14.89 -0.86
N GLN A 67 -2.06 13.69 -0.28
CA GLN A 67 -0.82 12.94 -0.04
C GLN A 67 -0.43 12.02 -1.18
N GLN A 68 -1.40 11.37 -1.81
CA GLN A 68 -1.14 10.31 -2.79
C GLN A 68 -1.27 10.83 -4.23
N GLY A 69 -2.15 11.82 -4.44
CA GLY A 69 -2.53 12.28 -5.76
C GLY A 69 -3.51 11.34 -6.46
N PHE A 70 -3.75 11.61 -7.74
CA PHE A 70 -4.55 10.75 -8.61
C PHE A 70 -3.81 9.43 -8.92
N PRO A 71 -4.53 8.31 -9.12
CA PRO A 71 -3.92 7.11 -9.69
C PRO A 71 -3.43 7.40 -11.11
N ILE A 72 -2.24 6.93 -11.45
CA ILE A 72 -1.62 7.10 -12.78
C ILE A 72 -1.36 5.77 -13.49
N SER A 73 -1.77 4.65 -12.87
CA SER A 73 -1.70 3.31 -13.45
C SER A 73 -2.89 2.46 -12.99
N GLY A 74 -3.12 1.34 -13.68
CA GLY A 74 -3.84 0.20 -13.09
C GLY A 74 -2.97 -0.54 -12.07
N VAL A 75 -3.50 -1.62 -11.48
CA VAL A 75 -2.69 -2.51 -10.64
C VAL A 75 -1.91 -3.46 -11.54
N PHE A 76 -0.64 -3.71 -11.28
CA PHE A 76 0.18 -4.69 -12.00
C PHE A 76 1.21 -5.35 -11.08
N GLU A 77 1.88 -6.40 -11.55
CA GLU A 77 2.97 -7.04 -10.82
C GLU A 77 4.31 -6.34 -11.10
N GLU A 78 5.04 -6.02 -10.05
CA GLU A 78 6.33 -5.34 -10.14
C GLU A 78 7.36 -6.00 -9.21
N LEU A 79 8.57 -6.22 -9.72
CA LEU A 79 9.70 -6.65 -8.91
C LEU A 79 10.24 -5.45 -8.11
N ASN A 80 10.14 -5.54 -6.79
CA ASN A 80 10.74 -4.56 -5.89
C ASN A 80 12.27 -4.61 -5.98
N GLN A 81 12.93 -3.50 -5.65
CA GLN A 81 14.38 -3.45 -5.63
C GLN A 81 14.93 -4.46 -4.60
N PRO A 82 16.09 -5.09 -4.84
CA PRO A 82 16.70 -5.96 -3.86
C PRO A 82 17.18 -5.16 -2.63
N PRO A 83 17.39 -5.82 -1.49
CA PRO A 83 18.03 -5.20 -0.33
C PRO A 83 19.37 -4.53 -0.71
N PRO A 84 19.70 -3.36 -0.14
CA PRO A 84 18.97 -2.65 0.93
C PRO A 84 17.87 -1.69 0.43
N ALA A 85 17.61 -1.60 -0.88
CA ALA A 85 16.68 -0.63 -1.46
C ALA A 85 15.22 -1.12 -1.54
N GLY A 86 14.97 -2.40 -1.24
CA GLY A 86 13.65 -3.03 -1.14
C GLY A 86 13.78 -4.46 -0.63
N ASP A 87 12.80 -5.32 -0.90
CA ASP A 87 12.79 -6.72 -0.46
C ASP A 87 13.07 -7.76 -1.57
N GLY A 88 13.26 -7.32 -2.81
CA GLY A 88 13.54 -8.18 -3.96
C GLY A 88 12.41 -9.14 -4.34
N LYS A 89 11.17 -8.90 -3.89
CA LYS A 89 10.00 -9.72 -4.20
C LYS A 89 9.12 -9.07 -5.27
N ILE A 90 8.26 -9.87 -5.88
CA ILE A 90 7.20 -9.36 -6.74
C ILE A 90 6.02 -8.99 -5.87
N HIS A 91 5.54 -7.76 -6.01
CA HIS A 91 4.33 -7.26 -5.36
C HIS A 91 3.32 -6.83 -6.40
N ARG A 92 2.04 -6.85 -6.03
CA ARG A 92 1.02 -6.10 -6.77
C ARG A 92 1.14 -4.64 -6.38
N VAL A 93 1.29 -3.77 -7.36
CA VAL A 93 1.51 -2.35 -7.16
C VAL A 93 0.52 -1.51 -7.93
N GLN A 94 0.28 -0.29 -7.44
CA GLN A 94 -0.39 0.76 -8.21
C GLN A 94 0.33 2.07 -7.97
N TYR A 95 0.61 2.78 -9.06
CA TYR A 95 1.21 4.10 -9.02
C TYR A 95 0.15 5.18 -8.91
N PHE A 96 0.45 6.15 -8.06
CA PHE A 96 -0.24 7.42 -7.90
C PHE A 96 0.76 8.53 -8.21
N GLN A 97 0.29 9.77 -8.36
CA GLN A 97 1.19 10.87 -8.71
C GLN A 97 2.35 11.04 -7.71
N ARG A 98 2.12 10.78 -6.41
CA ARG A 98 3.12 11.00 -5.34
C ARG A 98 3.64 9.73 -4.68
N ALA A 99 3.02 8.58 -4.95
CA ALA A 99 3.29 7.35 -4.22
C ALA A 99 3.17 6.11 -5.10
N ARG A 100 3.82 5.01 -4.68
CA ARG A 100 3.59 3.65 -5.19
C ARG A 100 3.06 2.82 -4.03
N PHE A 101 1.87 2.26 -4.18
CA PHE A 101 1.33 1.32 -3.21
C PHE A 101 1.83 -0.08 -3.55
N GLU A 102 2.25 -0.82 -2.53
CA GLU A 102 2.74 -2.19 -2.62
C GLU A 102 1.88 -3.08 -1.73
N GLU A 103 1.35 -4.17 -2.28
CA GLU A 103 0.64 -5.18 -1.48
C GLU A 103 1.63 -6.21 -0.92
N HIS A 104 1.74 -6.26 0.40
CA HIS A 104 2.57 -7.21 1.14
C HIS A 104 1.71 -8.28 1.81
N LEU A 105 1.40 -9.36 1.09
CA LEU A 105 0.52 -10.44 1.56
C LEU A 105 1.10 -11.24 2.75
N GLU A 106 2.40 -11.13 3.00
CA GLU A 106 3.04 -11.67 4.19
C GLU A 106 2.65 -10.93 5.48
N ASN A 107 2.15 -9.70 5.36
CA ASN A 107 1.74 -8.87 6.48
C ASN A 107 0.24 -8.98 6.72
N GLN A 108 -0.17 -8.84 7.98
CA GLN A 108 -1.58 -8.71 8.32
C GLN A 108 -2.03 -7.24 8.19
N PRO A 109 -3.31 -6.99 7.85
CA PRO A 109 -3.87 -5.65 7.93
C PRO A 109 -3.64 -5.02 9.32
N PRO A 110 -3.34 -3.71 9.39
CA PRO A 110 -3.33 -2.73 8.29
C PRO A 110 -1.98 -2.61 7.54
N TYR A 111 -1.03 -3.53 7.73
CA TYR A 111 0.33 -3.44 7.17
C TYR A 111 0.51 -4.22 5.86
N ASP A 112 -0.59 -4.70 5.28
CA ASP A 112 -0.63 -5.46 4.02
C ASP A 112 -0.67 -4.55 2.77
N VAL A 113 -0.73 -3.23 2.98
CA VAL A 113 -0.45 -2.20 1.98
C VAL A 113 0.61 -1.26 2.55
N LEU A 114 1.74 -1.13 1.87
CA LEU A 114 2.82 -0.21 2.23
C LEU A 114 3.12 0.74 1.06
N LEU A 115 3.80 1.84 1.35
CA LEU A 115 4.37 2.68 0.30
C LEU A 115 5.78 2.21 -0.05
N GLY A 116 6.04 2.15 -1.35
CA GLY A 116 7.37 1.95 -1.90
C GLY A 116 8.33 3.06 -1.51
N LEU A 117 9.63 2.77 -1.53
CA LEU A 117 10.69 3.67 -1.08
C LEU A 117 11.07 4.73 -2.15
N LEU A 118 10.05 5.37 -2.74
CA LEU A 118 10.22 6.25 -3.89
C LEU A 118 11.22 7.39 -3.66
N GLY A 119 11.26 7.97 -2.47
CA GLY A 119 12.21 9.04 -2.17
C GLY A 119 13.65 8.56 -2.24
N ARG A 120 13.95 7.41 -1.62
CA ARG A 120 15.29 6.81 -1.69
C ARG A 120 15.64 6.36 -3.11
N GLU A 121 14.70 5.72 -3.81
CA GLU A 121 14.90 5.22 -5.17
C GLU A 121 15.18 6.36 -6.16
N GLN A 122 14.37 7.43 -6.13
CA GLN A 122 14.53 8.57 -7.04
C GLN A 122 15.79 9.39 -6.72
N PHE A 123 16.09 9.63 -5.45
CA PHE A 123 17.32 10.34 -5.09
C PHE A 123 18.56 9.59 -5.58
N ASN A 124 18.65 8.29 -5.34
CA ASN A 124 19.81 7.49 -5.74
C ASN A 124 19.94 7.37 -7.27
N ALA A 125 18.82 7.34 -8.00
CA ALA A 125 18.83 7.34 -9.46
C ALA A 125 19.32 8.68 -10.03
N LYS A 126 18.93 9.79 -9.40
CA LYS A 126 19.28 11.15 -9.83
C LYS A 126 20.70 11.56 -9.42
N TYR A 127 21.13 11.16 -8.23
CA TYR A 127 22.41 11.51 -7.63
C TYR A 127 23.21 10.23 -7.28
N PRO A 128 23.69 9.49 -8.29
CA PRO A 128 24.54 8.33 -8.03
C PRO A 128 25.84 8.78 -7.33
N PRO A 129 26.54 7.89 -6.61
CA PRO A 129 27.77 8.24 -5.87
C PRO A 129 28.87 8.88 -6.74
N GLU A 130 28.88 8.60 -8.04
CA GLU A 130 29.83 9.16 -9.01
C GLU A 130 29.35 10.48 -9.64
N SER A 131 28.23 11.04 -9.17
CA SER A 131 27.71 12.32 -9.67
C SER A 131 28.76 13.42 -9.45
N PRO A 132 29.14 14.15 -10.52
CA PRO A 132 30.16 15.19 -10.42
C PRO A 132 29.69 16.40 -9.58
N GLU A 133 28.37 16.55 -9.41
CA GLU A 133 27.76 17.61 -8.62
C GLU A 133 26.70 16.99 -7.71
N LEU A 134 27.02 16.92 -6.41
CA LEU A 134 26.01 16.71 -5.37
C LEU A 134 25.35 18.05 -5.04
N PRO A 135 24.05 18.05 -4.71
CA PRO A 135 23.39 19.28 -4.33
C PRO A 135 24.06 19.90 -3.09
N THR A 136 24.10 21.23 -3.06
CA THR A 136 24.59 21.96 -1.89
C THR A 136 23.62 21.76 -0.75
N ARG A 137 24.11 21.15 0.34
CA ARG A 137 23.28 20.88 1.51
C ARG A 137 23.19 22.09 2.42
N HIS A 138 22.00 22.30 2.96
CA HIS A 138 21.69 23.30 3.96
C HIS A 138 21.30 22.59 5.25
N PHE A 139 21.98 22.95 6.34
CA PHE A 139 21.62 22.50 7.67
C PHE A 139 20.51 23.40 8.21
N GLU A 140 19.36 22.80 8.50
CA GLU A 140 18.26 23.52 9.10
C GLU A 140 18.58 23.94 10.53
N THR A 141 18.00 25.08 10.92
CA THR A 141 18.01 25.54 12.31
C THR A 141 16.56 25.60 12.81
N GLY A 142 16.35 25.53 14.11
CA GLY A 142 15.03 25.52 14.72
C GLY A 142 14.80 24.28 15.58
N GLU A 143 13.53 23.91 15.78
CA GLU A 143 13.17 22.65 16.41
C GLU A 143 13.54 21.49 15.49
N CYS A 144 14.26 20.51 16.02
CA CYS A 144 14.79 19.39 15.26
C CYS A 144 14.63 18.08 16.03
N ILE A 145 14.47 16.99 15.27
CA ILE A 145 14.63 15.62 15.75
C ILE A 145 15.87 15.01 15.11
N GLU A 146 16.77 14.51 15.95
CA GLU A 146 17.89 13.66 15.59
C GLU A 146 17.52 12.20 15.86
N PHE A 147 17.66 11.34 14.86
CA PHE A 147 17.23 9.94 14.98
C PHE A 147 18.31 9.02 15.56
N GLY A 148 19.58 9.43 15.53
CA GLY A 148 20.70 8.62 16.04
C GLY A 148 20.90 7.30 15.29
N ILE A 149 20.41 7.22 14.05
CA ILE A 149 20.52 6.06 13.17
C ILE A 149 21.51 6.40 12.05
N GLU A 150 22.43 5.49 11.75
CA GLU A 150 23.37 5.68 10.65
C GLU A 150 22.64 5.89 9.32
N GLY A 151 23.01 6.95 8.60
CA GLY A 151 22.40 7.29 7.31
C GLY A 151 21.02 7.95 7.40
N VAL A 152 20.53 8.30 8.59
CA VAL A 152 19.33 9.12 8.79
C VAL A 152 19.75 10.52 9.20
N THR A 153 19.23 11.52 8.51
CA THR A 153 19.56 12.94 8.72
C THR A 153 18.62 13.59 9.74
N ALA A 154 18.95 14.80 10.17
CA ALA A 154 18.09 15.58 11.04
C ALA A 154 16.81 16.01 10.30
N LEU A 155 15.69 16.08 11.03
CA LEU A 155 14.44 16.61 10.54
C LEU A 155 14.02 17.81 11.38
N CYS A 156 13.87 18.97 10.75
CA CYS A 156 13.70 20.24 11.45
C CYS A 156 12.53 21.08 10.91
N SER A 157 12.09 22.04 11.72
CA SER A 157 11.25 23.17 11.34
C SER A 157 10.00 22.76 10.55
N ILE A 158 9.69 23.42 9.42
CA ILE A 158 8.44 23.20 8.68
C ILE A 158 8.29 21.76 8.14
N PHE A 159 9.40 21.08 7.84
CA PHE A 159 9.36 19.69 7.39
C PHE A 159 9.14 18.73 8.55
N LEU A 160 9.64 19.05 9.75
CA LEU A 160 9.29 18.32 10.98
C LEU A 160 7.80 18.44 11.28
N ASP A 161 7.26 19.66 11.26
CA ASP A 161 5.84 19.92 11.49
C ASP A 161 4.98 19.14 10.49
N TYR A 162 5.33 19.21 9.20
CA TYR A 162 4.59 18.51 8.17
C TYR A 162 4.65 16.99 8.36
N TRP A 163 5.83 16.42 8.60
CA TRP A 163 6.03 14.98 8.80
C TRP A 163 5.18 14.46 9.98
N GLN A 164 5.18 15.16 11.12
CA GLN A 164 4.42 14.78 12.30
C GLN A 164 2.90 14.78 12.04
N ASN A 165 2.42 15.74 11.24
CA ASN A 165 1.00 15.91 10.98
C ASN A 165 0.48 15.10 9.77
N HIS A 166 1.37 14.55 8.95
CA HIS A 166 1.00 13.91 7.68
C HIS A 166 1.55 12.48 7.53
N GLY A 167 1.34 11.68 8.58
CA GLY A 167 1.53 10.23 8.54
C GLY A 167 2.93 9.76 8.96
N GLY A 168 3.85 10.67 9.31
CA GLY A 168 5.13 10.38 9.94
C GLY A 168 5.89 9.20 9.35
N LEU A 169 6.47 8.38 10.22
CA LEU A 169 7.28 7.24 9.83
C LEU A 169 6.53 6.24 8.90
N PRO A 170 5.27 5.85 9.16
CA PRO A 170 4.54 4.93 8.27
C PRO A 170 4.37 5.40 6.83
N GLN A 171 4.10 6.70 6.60
CA GLN A 171 3.86 7.22 5.24
C GLN A 171 5.11 7.81 4.60
N GLN A 172 5.94 8.49 5.37
CA GLN A 172 7.05 9.28 4.84
C GLN A 172 8.37 8.52 4.96
N GLY A 173 8.50 7.66 5.97
CA GLY A 173 9.75 7.04 6.36
C GLY A 173 10.68 8.00 7.10
N TYR A 174 11.91 7.55 7.31
CA TYR A 174 12.96 8.41 7.85
C TYR A 174 13.42 9.46 6.82
N PRO A 175 13.93 10.62 7.27
CA PRO A 175 14.63 11.53 6.37
C PRO A 175 15.90 10.85 5.83
N PHE A 176 16.11 10.95 4.52
CA PHE A 176 17.20 10.31 3.80
C PHE A 176 18.32 11.31 3.44
N THR A 177 17.98 12.59 3.28
CA THR A 177 18.93 13.66 2.94
C THR A 177 18.85 14.80 3.92
N ASP A 178 19.87 15.65 3.95
CA ASP A 178 19.71 17.01 4.49
C ASP A 178 18.79 17.83 3.56
N VAL A 179 18.39 19.03 3.98
CA VAL A 179 17.68 19.96 3.09
C VAL A 179 18.65 20.48 2.02
N PHE A 180 18.20 20.61 0.78
CA PHE A 180 18.97 21.25 -0.29
C PHE A 180 18.04 21.93 -1.29
N GLU A 181 18.60 22.77 -2.17
CA GLU A 181 17.85 23.38 -3.27
C GLU A 181 17.86 22.50 -4.51
N GLU A 182 16.69 22.30 -5.12
CA GLU A 182 16.52 21.49 -6.30
C GLU A 182 15.51 22.13 -7.27
N PRO A 183 15.77 22.18 -8.59
CA PRO A 183 14.74 22.52 -9.55
C PRO A 183 13.70 21.39 -9.62
N ASN A 184 12.45 21.75 -9.41
CA ASN A 184 11.32 20.88 -9.68
C ASN A 184 11.25 20.53 -11.17
N ALA A 185 10.58 19.42 -11.49
CA ALA A 185 10.33 19.06 -12.89
C ALA A 185 9.58 20.20 -13.61
N PRO A 186 9.86 20.45 -14.89
CA PRO A 186 9.10 21.44 -15.65
C PRO A 186 7.64 20.97 -15.85
N PRO A 187 6.71 21.89 -16.13
CA PRO A 187 5.34 21.52 -16.51
C PRO A 187 5.33 20.51 -17.67
N PRO A 188 4.43 19.51 -17.67
CA PRO A 188 3.32 19.33 -16.73
C PRO A 188 3.67 18.55 -15.44
N ALA A 189 4.91 18.07 -15.29
CA ALA A 189 5.32 17.21 -14.17
C ALA A 189 5.70 17.99 -12.89
N GLY A 190 5.82 19.31 -12.96
CA GLY A 190 6.04 20.21 -11.83
C GLY A 190 5.91 21.66 -12.27
N ASP A 191 6.45 22.60 -11.48
CA ASP A 191 6.39 24.04 -11.76
C ASP A 191 7.69 24.61 -12.36
N GLY A 192 8.74 23.80 -12.50
CA GLY A 192 10.05 24.20 -13.00
C GLY A 192 10.81 25.22 -12.13
N LYS A 193 10.33 25.50 -10.91
CA LYS A 193 11.00 26.43 -9.98
C LYS A 193 12.01 25.68 -9.12
N ILE A 194 12.94 26.41 -8.51
CA ILE A 194 13.82 25.87 -7.49
C ILE A 194 13.10 25.93 -6.16
N HIS A 195 13.04 24.79 -5.47
CA HIS A 195 12.48 24.67 -4.12
C HIS A 195 13.54 24.15 -3.17
N ARG A 196 13.39 24.48 -1.89
CA ARG A 196 14.07 23.74 -0.82
C ARG A 196 13.35 22.43 -0.65
N VAL A 197 14.12 21.34 -0.67
CA VAL A 197 13.59 19.99 -0.63
C VAL A 197 14.31 19.15 0.41
N GLN A 198 13.60 18.16 0.95
CA GLN A 198 14.19 17.07 1.71
C GLN A 198 13.62 15.76 1.20
N TYR A 199 14.50 14.80 0.90
CA TYR A 199 14.09 13.44 0.57
C TYR A 199 13.95 12.62 1.85
N PHE A 200 12.88 11.87 1.90
CA PHE A 200 12.60 10.84 2.89
C PHE A 200 12.64 9.48 2.19
N GLU A 201 12.48 8.38 2.94
CA GLU A 201 12.48 7.06 2.30
C GLU A 201 11.37 6.93 1.25
N ARG A 202 10.17 7.48 1.51
CA ARG A 202 8.98 7.27 0.68
C ARG A 202 8.51 8.51 -0.09
N ALA A 203 9.05 9.69 0.22
CA ALA A 203 8.57 10.95 -0.33
C ALA A 203 9.70 11.98 -0.53
N ARG A 204 9.41 13.04 -1.29
CA ARG A 204 10.17 14.29 -1.32
C ARG A 204 9.26 15.41 -0.85
N PHE A 205 9.68 16.17 0.16
CA PHE A 205 8.98 17.37 0.59
C PHE A 205 9.54 18.56 -0.16
N GLU A 206 8.66 19.46 -0.59
CA GLU A 206 8.98 20.68 -1.35
C GLU A 206 8.40 21.87 -0.59
N GLU A 207 9.24 22.86 -0.27
CA GLU A 207 8.80 24.13 0.31
C GLU A 207 8.34 25.09 -0.79
N HIS A 208 7.04 25.41 -0.81
CA HIS A 208 6.42 26.36 -1.72
C HIS A 208 6.09 27.67 -0.99
N THR A 209 7.07 28.56 -0.90
CA THR A 209 6.94 29.86 -0.20
C THR A 209 5.92 30.81 -0.85
N GLU A 210 5.51 30.55 -2.09
CA GLU A 210 4.43 31.26 -2.77
C GLU A 210 3.04 30.91 -2.22
N ASN A 211 2.89 29.78 -1.52
CA ASN A 211 1.64 29.33 -0.96
C ASN A 211 1.44 29.89 0.46
N GLN A 212 0.19 29.91 0.93
CA GLN A 212 -0.12 30.24 2.31
C GLN A 212 -0.25 28.96 3.15
N PRO A 213 0.00 29.01 4.47
CA PRO A 213 -0.32 27.91 5.36
C PRO A 213 -1.77 27.41 5.17
N PRO A 214 -2.02 26.09 5.20
CA PRO A 214 -1.09 25.01 5.49
C PRO A 214 -0.31 24.47 4.28
N TYR A 215 -0.40 25.09 3.10
CA TYR A 215 0.13 24.56 1.83
C TYR A 215 1.57 24.97 1.51
N LEU A 216 2.33 25.34 2.54
CA LEU A 216 3.76 25.68 2.41
C LEU A 216 4.62 24.46 2.09
N VAL A 217 4.21 23.27 2.51
CA VAL A 217 4.91 22.02 2.20
C VAL A 217 4.00 21.15 1.33
N LEU A 218 4.50 20.77 0.16
CA LEU A 218 3.84 19.81 -0.73
C LEU A 218 4.74 18.60 -0.94
N LEU A 219 4.13 17.49 -1.36
CA LEU A 219 4.87 16.31 -1.80
C LEU A 219 5.16 16.39 -3.29
N GLY A 220 6.41 16.14 -3.65
CA GLY A 220 6.85 15.96 -5.02
C GLY A 220 6.18 14.79 -5.72
N LEU A 221 6.10 14.85 -7.05
CA LEU A 221 5.38 13.86 -7.86
C LEU A 221 6.22 12.60 -8.14
N LEU A 222 6.85 12.04 -7.10
CA LEU A 222 7.83 10.94 -7.26
C LEU A 222 7.23 9.69 -7.90
N GLY A 223 5.93 9.44 -7.73
CA GLY A 223 5.25 8.33 -8.39
C GLY A 223 5.16 8.56 -9.91
N THR A 224 4.80 9.77 -10.34
CA THR A 224 4.84 10.16 -11.75
C THR A 224 6.24 10.08 -12.33
N GLU A 225 7.23 10.66 -11.63
CA GLU A 225 8.63 10.68 -12.06
C GLU A 225 9.16 9.26 -12.28
N GLN A 226 8.96 8.37 -11.31
CA GLN A 226 9.42 6.99 -11.40
C GLN A 226 8.70 6.19 -12.47
N TYR A 227 7.36 6.29 -12.52
CA TYR A 227 6.58 5.53 -13.50
C TYR A 227 6.98 5.91 -14.93
N GLN A 228 7.14 7.21 -15.20
CA GLN A 228 7.62 7.71 -16.48
C GLN A 228 9.04 7.23 -16.80
N ALA A 229 9.95 7.27 -15.82
CA ALA A 229 11.33 6.84 -16.01
C ALA A 229 11.45 5.33 -16.31
N ARG A 230 10.58 4.51 -15.70
CA ARG A 230 10.61 3.05 -15.84
C ARG A 230 9.87 2.56 -17.08
N TYR A 231 8.69 3.11 -17.35
CA TYR A 231 7.78 2.57 -18.36
C TYR A 231 7.66 3.46 -19.60
N GLY A 232 7.77 4.78 -19.45
CA GLY A 232 7.60 5.73 -20.57
C GLY A 232 6.34 5.41 -21.38
N ASP A 233 6.52 5.24 -22.70
CA ASP A 233 5.43 4.91 -23.63
C ASP A 233 5.05 3.42 -23.65
N ASN A 234 5.72 2.58 -22.85
CA ASN A 234 5.51 1.13 -22.77
C ASN A 234 4.98 0.74 -21.38
N PRO A 235 3.69 1.02 -21.07
CA PRO A 235 3.11 0.67 -19.79
C PRO A 235 3.08 -0.86 -19.57
N PRO A 236 3.14 -1.32 -18.31
CA PRO A 236 2.99 -2.73 -17.99
C PRO A 236 1.54 -3.19 -18.25
N GLU A 237 1.36 -4.50 -18.33
CA GLU A 237 0.02 -5.09 -18.38
C GLU A 237 -0.68 -4.94 -17.03
N PHE A 238 -1.84 -4.27 -17.03
CA PHE A 238 -2.64 -4.11 -15.82
C PHE A 238 -3.54 -5.32 -15.58
N ILE A 239 -3.66 -5.69 -14.31
CA ILE A 239 -4.52 -6.77 -13.84
C ILE A 239 -5.96 -6.27 -13.77
N ASP A 240 -6.85 -6.94 -14.50
CA ASP A 240 -8.29 -6.74 -14.37
C ASP A 240 -8.80 -7.24 -13.02
N ASN A 241 -9.66 -6.45 -12.37
CA ASN A 241 -10.30 -6.83 -11.11
C ASN A 241 -9.31 -7.33 -10.03
N PRO A 242 -8.24 -6.57 -9.73
CA PRO A 242 -7.09 -7.06 -8.96
C PRO A 242 -7.45 -7.45 -7.51
N PHE A 243 -8.56 -6.94 -6.97
CA PHE A 243 -9.02 -7.23 -5.62
C PHE A 243 -10.35 -8.00 -5.58
N SER A 244 -10.84 -8.49 -6.71
CA SER A 244 -11.96 -9.42 -6.74
C SER A 244 -11.46 -10.76 -6.21
N ILE A 245 -11.89 -11.15 -5.02
CA ILE A 245 -11.47 -12.40 -4.37
C ILE A 245 -12.27 -13.57 -4.98
N PRO A 246 -11.67 -14.55 -5.70
CA PRO A 246 -12.08 -15.92 -5.48
C PRO A 246 -11.48 -16.33 -4.13
N ALA A 247 -12.31 -16.83 -3.21
CA ALA A 247 -11.83 -17.34 -1.93
C ALA A 247 -10.63 -18.25 -2.20
N LEU A 248 -9.43 -17.84 -1.78
CA LEU A 248 -8.25 -18.69 -1.89
C LEU A 248 -8.58 -19.97 -1.12
N ALA A 249 -8.71 -21.08 -1.85
CA ALA A 249 -8.68 -22.38 -1.22
C ALA A 249 -7.39 -22.42 -0.39
N PRO A 250 -7.43 -22.91 0.87
CA PRO A 250 -6.24 -22.98 1.70
C PRO A 250 -5.14 -23.68 0.90
N LEU A 251 -3.97 -23.05 0.82
CA LEU A 251 -2.78 -23.65 0.23
C LEU A 251 -2.63 -25.04 0.83
N LYS A 252 -2.81 -26.07 0.00
CA LYS A 252 -2.55 -27.45 0.42
C LYS A 252 -1.07 -27.49 0.74
N ALA A 253 -0.74 -27.73 2.02
CA ALA A 253 0.64 -27.90 2.44
C ALA A 253 1.33 -28.90 1.50
N PRO A 254 2.54 -28.62 1.00
CA PRO A 254 3.25 -29.58 0.18
C PRO A 254 3.37 -30.88 0.98
N GLN A 255 2.81 -31.96 0.43
CA GLN A 255 3.04 -33.29 1.00
C GLN A 255 4.54 -33.52 0.94
N ALA A 256 5.17 -33.61 2.11
CA ALA A 256 6.56 -33.98 2.23
C ALA A 256 6.73 -35.37 1.59
N ASN A 257 7.29 -35.42 0.38
CA ASN A 257 7.82 -36.66 -0.16
C ASN A 257 9.03 -37.03 0.69
N SER A 258 8.83 -37.99 1.59
CA SER A 258 9.85 -38.62 2.43
C SER A 258 10.75 -39.54 1.61
N GLY A 259 11.36 -39.02 0.55
CA GLY A 259 12.19 -39.80 -0.36
C GLY A 259 13.20 -38.90 -1.06
N SER A 260 14.43 -38.94 -0.57
CA SER A 260 15.67 -38.34 -1.13
C SER A 260 16.28 -37.24 -0.27
N ARG A 261 16.58 -37.57 0.99
CA ARG A 261 17.56 -36.85 1.81
C ARG A 261 18.60 -37.83 2.31
N LEU A 262 19.34 -38.45 1.38
CA LEU A 262 20.53 -39.23 1.72
C LEU A 262 21.52 -39.41 0.55
N GLU A 263 21.64 -38.46 -0.37
CA GLU A 263 22.86 -38.31 -1.19
C GLU A 263 23.11 -36.81 -1.36
N ILE A 264 24.38 -36.41 -1.52
CA ILE A 264 24.88 -35.02 -1.46
C ILE A 264 25.17 -34.53 -0.02
N LEU A 265 25.93 -35.31 0.75
CA LEU A 265 26.82 -34.78 1.81
C LEU A 265 28.12 -35.60 1.86
N THR A 266 28.77 -35.78 0.69
CA THR A 266 30.12 -36.37 0.62
C THR A 266 30.94 -35.81 -0.54
N ALA A 267 31.19 -34.49 -0.56
CA ALA A 267 32.21 -33.90 -1.45
C ALA A 267 32.65 -32.52 -0.97
N ALA A 268 33.06 -32.38 0.30
CA ALA A 268 33.72 -31.15 0.78
C ALA A 268 34.63 -31.45 1.98
N ARG A 269 35.65 -32.28 1.77
CA ARG A 269 36.82 -32.33 2.66
C ARG A 269 38.06 -32.64 1.83
N SER A 270 39.12 -31.89 2.12
CA SER A 270 40.48 -31.95 1.56
C SER A 270 40.74 -31.16 0.27
N ARG A 271 41.08 -29.88 0.43
CA ARG A 271 42.25 -29.25 -0.21
C ARG A 271 42.69 -28.02 0.60
N ARG A 272 43.50 -28.26 1.63
CA ARG A 272 44.45 -27.31 2.20
C ARG A 272 45.72 -28.10 2.50
N LEU A 273 46.75 -27.90 1.69
CA LEU A 273 48.20 -27.95 1.99
C LEU A 273 49.01 -28.17 0.70
N LEU A 274 50.06 -27.34 0.54
CA LEU A 274 51.15 -27.35 -0.46
C LEU A 274 50.70 -26.82 -1.84
N THR A 275 51.23 -25.73 -2.40
CA THR A 275 52.59 -25.15 -2.39
C THR A 275 52.58 -23.64 -2.25
#